data_AF-A0A537VD60-F1
#
_entry.id   AF-A0A537VD60-F1
#
_cell.length_a   1.000
_cell.length_b   1.000
_cell.length_c   1.000
_cell.angle_alpha   90.00
_cell.angle_beta   90.00
_cell.angle_gamma   90.00
#
_symmetry.space_group_name_H-M   'P 1'
#
loop_
_entity.id
_entity.type
_entity.pdbx_description
1 polymer ?
#
loop_
_entity_poly.entity_id
_entity_poly.type
_entity_poly.pdbx_seq_one_letter_code
_entity_poly.pdbx_strand_id
1 'polypeptide(L)'
;MANYGLAADNIRDSRTHIAAGAEAAGRAGDDMEIWQIAALDCNEDRDAARNKVGAMLAFLAGYVIGDKHLETRGVPEPLRAPLLELRRRYSTRPGEADIRLIQELGLFDYLSRRLSICGNPQDCLAQALAAKAAGAERLMLTVSLACDPVRTVELFGEHVLPKL
;
A
#
# COMPACT_ATOMS: atom_id res chain seq x y z
N MET A 1 13.89 3.55 -2.17
CA MET A 1 12.71 3.10 -2.95
C MET A 1 11.79 4.30 -3.18
N ALA A 2 11.29 4.49 -4.40
CA ALA A 2 10.47 5.65 -4.79
C ALA A 2 8.95 5.49 -4.54
N ASN A 3 8.50 4.30 -4.13
CA ASN A 3 7.12 4.08 -3.70
C ASN A 3 6.89 4.73 -2.32
N TYR A 4 5.82 5.52 -2.19
CA TYR A 4 5.38 6.12 -0.92
C TYR A 4 4.01 5.59 -0.48
N GLY A 5 3.28 4.87 -1.33
CA GLY A 5 1.93 4.36 -1.07
C GLY A 5 0.85 5.04 -1.91
N LEU A 6 -0.40 4.61 -1.70
CA LEU A 6 -1.56 4.96 -2.53
C LEU A 6 -2.34 6.20 -2.04
N ALA A 7 -2.06 6.71 -0.84
CA ALA A 7 -2.77 7.88 -0.34
C ALA A 7 -2.33 9.15 -1.12
N ALA A 8 -3.22 10.13 -1.23
CA ALA A 8 -2.99 11.34 -2.04
C ALA A 8 -1.68 12.06 -1.71
N ASP A 9 -1.41 12.27 -0.43
CA ASP A 9 -0.16 12.91 0.01
C ASP A 9 1.07 12.09 -0.41
N ASN A 10 0.99 10.77 -0.31
CA ASN A 10 2.10 9.88 -0.64
C ASN A 10 2.39 9.86 -2.15
N ILE A 11 1.35 9.84 -2.98
CA ILE A 11 1.53 9.91 -4.44
C ILE A 11 2.15 11.25 -4.83
N ARG A 12 1.66 12.36 -4.28
CA ARG A 12 2.24 13.69 -4.52
C ARG A 12 3.72 13.73 -4.13
N ASP A 13 4.05 13.27 -2.92
CA ASP A 13 5.44 13.28 -2.43
C ASP A 13 6.36 12.42 -3.31
N SER A 14 5.89 11.23 -3.72
CA SER A 14 6.65 10.37 -4.64
C SER A 14 6.95 11.06 -5.98
N ARG A 15 5.98 11.76 -6.54
CA ARG A 15 6.14 12.52 -7.80
C ARG A 15 7.13 13.67 -7.64
N THR A 16 7.03 14.45 -6.57
CA THR A 16 7.96 15.55 -6.27
C THR A 16 9.40 15.05 -6.19
N HIS A 17 9.64 13.94 -5.49
CA HIS A 17 10.98 13.36 -5.38
C HIS A 17 11.51 12.83 -6.71
N ILE A 18 10.67 12.19 -7.52
CA ILE A 18 11.06 11.69 -8.84
C ILE A 18 11.37 12.84 -9.78
N ALA A 19 10.55 13.90 -9.80
CA ALA A 19 10.78 15.09 -10.62
C ALA A 19 12.10 15.78 -10.25
N ALA A 20 12.37 15.98 -8.95
CA ALA A 20 13.64 16.56 -8.50
C ALA A 20 14.84 15.69 -8.89
N GLY A 21 14.71 14.36 -8.83
CA GLY A 21 15.74 13.43 -9.27
C GLY A 21 15.98 13.46 -10.79
N ALA A 22 14.91 13.58 -11.59
CA ALA A 22 14.98 13.70 -13.04
C ALA A 22 15.67 15.01 -13.46
N GLU A 23 15.29 16.13 -12.85
CA GLU A 23 15.89 17.44 -13.08
C GLU A 23 17.39 17.45 -12.76
N ALA A 24 17.77 16.91 -11.59
CA ALA A 24 19.18 16.80 -11.19
C ALA A 24 20.00 15.92 -12.14
N ALA A 25 19.35 14.99 -12.86
CA ALA A 25 19.96 14.14 -13.87
C ALA A 25 19.89 14.71 -15.30
N GLY A 26 19.35 15.92 -15.48
CA GLY A 26 19.18 16.54 -16.81
C GLY A 26 18.17 15.82 -17.70
N ARG A 27 17.23 15.08 -17.11
CA ARG A 27 16.16 14.35 -17.82
C ARG A 27 14.84 15.11 -17.72
N ALA A 28 14.04 15.06 -18.76
CA ALA A 28 12.65 15.51 -18.68
C ALA A 28 11.86 14.53 -17.81
N GLY A 29 11.02 15.06 -16.91
CA GLY A 29 10.31 14.27 -15.90
C GLY A 29 9.19 13.39 -16.47
N ASP A 30 8.77 13.63 -17.71
CA ASP A 30 7.73 12.92 -18.46
C ASP A 30 8.19 11.59 -19.06
N ASP A 31 9.51 11.36 -19.18
CA ASP A 31 10.09 10.09 -19.64
C ASP A 31 10.08 8.97 -18.56
N MET A 32 9.45 9.19 -17.41
CA MET A 32 9.48 8.26 -16.27
C MET A 32 8.11 7.71 -15.92
N GLU A 33 7.97 6.39 -16.03
CA GLU A 33 6.79 5.67 -15.58
C GLU A 33 6.86 5.39 -14.08
N ILE A 34 5.87 5.88 -13.33
CA ILE A 34 5.81 5.68 -11.88
C ILE A 34 4.81 4.59 -11.55
N TRP A 35 5.32 3.49 -10.98
CA TRP A 35 4.51 2.36 -10.54
C TRP A 35 4.34 2.37 -9.02
N GLN A 36 3.10 2.47 -8.55
CA GLN A 36 2.78 2.35 -7.12
C GLN A 36 2.55 0.88 -6.77
N ILE A 37 3.28 0.38 -5.77
CA ILE A 37 3.16 -1.02 -5.33
C ILE A 37 2.26 -1.07 -4.10
N ALA A 38 1.29 -1.98 -4.12
CA ALA A 38 0.37 -2.23 -3.00
C ALA A 38 -0.03 -3.70 -2.92
N ALA A 39 -0.49 -4.14 -1.76
CA ALA A 39 -1.16 -5.43 -1.61
C ALA A 39 -2.57 -5.37 -2.21
N LEU A 40 -3.04 -6.48 -2.75
CA LEU A 40 -4.42 -6.64 -3.20
C LEU A 40 -5.04 -7.88 -2.55
N ASP A 41 -6.22 -7.70 -1.97
CA ASP A 41 -7.10 -8.80 -1.55
C ASP A 41 -8.56 -8.38 -1.81
N CYS A 42 -9.11 -8.85 -2.94
CA CYS A 42 -10.49 -8.61 -3.34
C CYS A 42 -11.27 -9.90 -3.08
N ASN A 43 -12.27 -9.84 -2.21
CA ASN A 43 -13.03 -11.02 -1.78
C ASN A 43 -14.50 -10.65 -1.57
N GLU A 44 -15.44 -11.55 -1.86
CA GLU A 44 -16.85 -11.27 -1.55
C GLU A 44 -17.08 -11.02 -0.05
N ASP A 45 -16.31 -11.69 0.83
CA ASP A 45 -16.24 -11.41 2.26
C ASP A 45 -15.21 -10.31 2.55
N ARG A 46 -15.74 -9.10 2.81
CA ARG A 46 -14.96 -7.91 3.15
C ARG A 46 -14.03 -8.12 4.34
N ASP A 47 -14.51 -8.80 5.38
CA ASP A 47 -13.77 -8.92 6.64
C ASP A 47 -12.68 -9.99 6.51
N ALA A 48 -12.93 -11.05 5.74
CA ALA A 48 -11.89 -12.02 5.38
C ALA A 48 -10.70 -11.35 4.69
N ALA A 49 -10.94 -10.57 3.64
CA ALA A 49 -9.89 -9.83 2.93
C ALA A 49 -9.11 -8.87 3.83
N ARG A 50 -9.82 -8.09 4.66
CA ARG A 50 -9.20 -7.14 5.60
C ARG A 50 -8.35 -7.85 6.65
N ASN A 51 -8.82 -8.97 7.19
CA ASN A 51 -8.04 -9.73 8.18
C ASN A 51 -6.77 -10.30 7.56
N LYS A 52 -6.87 -10.87 6.35
CA LYS A 52 -5.76 -11.53 5.69
C LYS A 52 -4.67 -10.56 5.22
N VAL A 53 -5.04 -9.41 4.66
CA VAL A 53 -4.08 -8.43 4.12
C VAL A 53 -3.12 -7.91 5.20
N GLY A 54 -3.52 -7.94 6.48
CA GLY A 54 -2.70 -7.52 7.61
C GLY A 54 -1.29 -8.15 7.62
N ALA A 55 -1.17 -9.43 7.26
CA ALA A 55 0.13 -10.10 7.19
C ALA A 55 1.05 -9.46 6.14
N MET A 56 0.49 -9.04 4.99
CA MET A 56 1.25 -8.34 3.95
C MET A 56 1.56 -6.89 4.34
N LEU A 57 0.67 -6.23 5.08
CA LEU A 57 0.88 -4.86 5.53
C LEU A 57 2.12 -4.75 6.44
N ALA A 58 2.42 -5.75 7.26
CA ALA A 58 3.60 -5.72 8.14
C ALA A 58 4.89 -5.73 7.32
N PHE A 59 4.93 -6.61 6.31
CA PHE A 59 6.03 -6.70 5.37
C PHE A 59 6.19 -5.40 4.57
N LEU A 60 5.10 -4.91 3.97
CA LEU A 60 5.12 -3.69 3.17
C LEU A 60 5.44 -2.44 3.99
N ALA A 61 5.07 -2.36 5.26
CA ALA A 61 5.47 -1.25 6.12
C ALA A 61 7.00 -1.17 6.24
N GLY A 62 7.67 -2.30 6.51
CA GLY A 62 9.13 -2.34 6.55
C GLY A 62 9.80 -2.07 5.20
N TYR A 63 9.20 -2.53 4.11
CA TYR A 63 9.76 -2.41 2.76
C TYR A 63 9.55 -1.04 2.11
N VAL A 64 8.34 -0.49 2.22
CA VAL A 64 7.92 0.79 1.61
C VAL A 64 8.19 1.95 2.56
N ILE A 65 7.88 1.86 3.85
CA ILE A 65 8.07 2.99 4.76
C ILE A 65 9.48 2.96 5.35
N GLY A 66 9.94 1.80 5.81
CA GLY A 66 11.22 1.63 6.48
C GLY A 66 11.19 2.10 7.94
N ASP A 67 12.37 2.29 8.51
CA ASP A 67 12.60 2.67 9.92
C ASP A 67 13.37 3.97 10.09
N LYS A 68 13.74 4.63 8.98
CA LYS A 68 14.49 5.89 8.96
C LYS A 68 13.66 6.96 8.28
N HIS A 69 13.84 8.20 8.76
CA HIS A 69 13.26 9.39 8.16
C HIS A 69 11.73 9.33 8.01
N LEU A 70 11.03 8.78 9.01
CA LEU A 70 9.57 8.60 8.97
C LEU A 70 8.83 9.92 8.71
N GLU A 71 9.38 11.03 9.21
CA GLU A 71 8.91 12.38 8.96
C GLU A 71 8.94 12.76 7.48
N THR A 72 10.05 12.52 6.77
CA THR A 72 10.17 12.83 5.33
C THR A 72 9.43 11.82 4.47
N ARG A 73 9.07 10.66 5.03
CA ARG A 73 8.18 9.67 4.41
C ARG A 73 6.69 9.94 4.68
N GLY A 74 6.34 11.10 5.24
CA GLY A 74 4.97 11.53 5.46
C GLY A 74 4.22 10.71 6.50
N VAL A 75 4.92 10.11 7.46
CA VAL A 75 4.31 9.37 8.58
C VAL A 75 3.84 10.35 9.65
N PRO A 76 2.54 10.33 10.02
CA PRO A 76 2.01 11.13 11.12
C PRO A 76 2.74 10.84 12.43
N GLU A 77 3.03 11.88 13.22
CA GLU A 77 3.80 11.77 14.46
C GLU A 77 3.30 10.67 15.42
N PRO A 78 1.97 10.53 15.69
CA PRO A 78 1.47 9.50 16.60
C PRO A 78 1.74 8.06 16.13
N LEU A 79 1.97 7.86 14.83
CA LEU A 79 2.18 6.54 14.22
C LEU A 79 3.66 6.16 14.09
N ARG A 80 4.59 7.09 14.37
CA ARG A 80 6.03 6.84 14.22
C ARG A 80 6.54 5.81 15.23
N ALA A 81 6.22 6.00 16.52
CA ALA A 81 6.63 5.04 17.55
C ALA A 81 6.00 3.64 17.34
N PRO A 82 4.70 3.51 17.05
CA PRO A 82 4.11 2.23 16.66
C PRO A 82 4.79 1.57 15.46
N LEU A 83 5.17 2.32 14.42
CA LEU A 83 5.88 1.76 13.25
C LEU A 83 7.28 1.24 13.59
N LEU A 84 8.01 1.95 14.44
CA LEU A 84 9.32 1.49 14.91
C LEU A 84 9.18 0.21 15.75
N GLU A 85 8.12 0.13 16.57
CA GLU A 85 7.84 -1.06 17.36
C GLU A 85 7.42 -2.26 16.49
N LEU A 86 6.61 -2.02 15.45
CA LEU A 86 6.30 -3.01 14.42
C LEU A 86 7.61 -3.54 13.82
N ARG A 87 8.53 -2.66 13.39
CA ARG A 87 9.81 -3.05 12.80
C ARG A 87 10.66 -3.90 13.75
N ARG A 88 10.68 -3.55 15.03
CA ARG A 88 11.44 -4.25 16.07
C ARG A 88 10.91 -5.67 16.34
N ARG A 89 9.59 -5.85 16.29
CA ARG A 89 8.90 -7.12 16.61
C ARG A 89 8.58 -7.99 15.39
N TYR A 90 8.62 -7.41 14.20
CA TYR A 90 8.26 -8.09 12.96
C TYR A 90 9.10 -9.35 12.72
N SER A 91 8.44 -10.43 12.34
CA SER A 91 9.06 -11.67 11.89
C SER A 91 9.05 -11.73 10.38
N THR A 92 10.11 -12.21 9.72
CA THR A 92 10.16 -12.36 8.26
C THR A 92 9.22 -13.44 7.71
N ARG A 93 8.39 -14.05 8.55
CA ARG A 93 7.39 -15.06 8.19
C ARG A 93 5.99 -14.48 8.35
N PRO A 94 5.35 -14.00 7.26
CA PRO A 94 4.02 -13.43 7.30
C PRO A 94 3.00 -14.41 7.91
N GLY A 95 2.18 -13.94 8.83
CA GLY A 95 1.06 -14.73 9.34
C GLY A 95 0.24 -14.05 10.42
N GLU A 96 -0.52 -14.87 11.16
CA GLU A 96 -1.43 -14.44 12.24
C GLU A 96 -0.77 -13.57 13.31
N ALA A 97 0.52 -13.81 13.60
CA ALA A 97 1.26 -13.00 14.56
C ALA A 97 1.44 -11.54 14.09
N ASP A 98 1.68 -11.33 12.80
CA ASP A 98 1.86 -10.00 12.21
C ASP A 98 0.54 -9.25 12.12
N ILE A 99 -0.55 -9.96 11.80
CA ILE A 99 -1.91 -9.41 11.80
C ILE A 99 -2.25 -8.88 13.18
N ARG A 100 -2.06 -9.71 14.22
CA ARG A 100 -2.30 -9.30 15.62
C ARG A 100 -1.40 -8.14 16.04
N LEU A 101 -0.13 -8.14 15.63
CA LEU A 101 0.82 -7.07 15.96
C LEU A 101 0.39 -5.73 15.36
N ILE A 102 -0.04 -5.70 14.09
CA ILE A 102 -0.53 -4.47 13.46
C ILE A 102 -1.78 -3.94 14.16
N GLN A 103 -2.69 -4.82 14.54
CA GLN A 103 -3.90 -4.45 15.27
C GLN A 103 -3.58 -3.92 16.67
N GLU A 104 -2.72 -4.62 17.41
CA GLU A 104 -2.23 -4.23 18.74
C GLU A 104 -1.60 -2.82 18.72
N LEU A 105 -0.84 -2.51 17.68
CA LEU A 105 -0.16 -1.23 17.51
C LEU A 105 -1.05 -0.13 16.90
N GLY A 106 -2.33 -0.42 16.60
CA GLY A 106 -3.25 0.54 16.00
C GLY A 106 -2.87 0.96 14.58
N LEU A 107 -2.10 0.15 13.86
CA LEU A 107 -1.54 0.50 12.56
C LEU A 107 -2.41 0.09 11.36
N PHE A 108 -3.42 -0.75 11.59
CA PHE A 108 -4.16 -1.40 10.49
C PHE A 108 -4.77 -0.40 9.51
N ASP A 109 -5.58 0.55 9.99
CA ASP A 109 -6.30 1.47 9.10
C ASP A 109 -5.35 2.40 8.33
N TYR A 110 -4.28 2.85 8.98
CA TYR A 110 -3.25 3.65 8.33
C TYR A 110 -2.51 2.87 7.25
N LEU A 111 -2.03 1.66 7.56
CA LEU A 111 -1.27 0.83 6.63
C LEU A 111 -2.14 0.32 5.49
N SER A 112 -3.38 -0.11 5.77
CA SER A 112 -4.29 -0.60 4.73
C SER A 112 -4.61 0.48 3.71
N ARG A 113 -4.93 1.70 4.15
CA ARG A 113 -5.17 2.85 3.25
C ARG A 113 -3.94 3.22 2.42
N ARG A 114 -2.74 3.08 3.00
CA ARG A 114 -1.48 3.51 2.36
C ARG A 114 -0.89 2.44 1.44
N LEU A 115 -1.05 1.17 1.77
CA LEU A 115 -0.26 0.07 1.19
C LEU A 115 -1.11 -1.07 0.62
N SER A 116 -2.43 -0.95 0.60
CA SER A 116 -3.29 -1.99 0.03
C SER A 116 -4.52 -1.44 -0.70
N ILE A 117 -5.07 -2.30 -1.55
CA ILE A 117 -6.45 -2.27 -2.01
C ILE A 117 -7.10 -3.54 -1.47
N CYS A 118 -8.04 -3.43 -0.53
CA CYS A 118 -8.61 -4.62 0.10
C CYS A 118 -10.08 -4.47 0.50
N GLY A 119 -10.79 -5.59 0.54
CA GLY A 119 -12.20 -5.69 0.93
C GLY A 119 -13.04 -6.32 -0.17
N ASN A 120 -14.32 -5.94 -0.20
CA ASN A 120 -15.21 -6.41 -1.26
C ASN A 120 -14.97 -5.67 -2.59
N PRO A 121 -15.57 -6.10 -3.72
CA PRO A 121 -15.38 -5.43 -5.01
C PRO A 121 -15.69 -3.93 -5.00
N GLN A 122 -16.66 -3.49 -4.19
CA GLN A 122 -17.03 -2.08 -4.07
C GLN A 122 -15.96 -1.29 -3.30
N ASP A 123 -15.44 -1.84 -2.20
CA ASP A 123 -14.33 -1.27 -1.44
C ASP A 123 -13.08 -1.14 -2.34
N CYS A 124 -12.77 -2.19 -3.10
CA CYS A 124 -11.61 -2.22 -3.98
C CYS A 124 -11.73 -1.19 -5.11
N LEU A 125 -12.92 -1.05 -5.71
CA LEU A 125 -13.19 -0.01 -6.71
C LEU A 125 -13.03 1.39 -6.12
N ALA A 126 -13.60 1.66 -4.95
CA ALA A 126 -13.51 2.96 -4.31
C ALA A 126 -12.05 3.33 -4.00
N GLN A 127 -11.26 2.38 -3.49
CA GLN A 127 -9.84 2.58 -3.18
C GLN A 127 -9.00 2.80 -4.46
N ALA A 128 -9.27 2.04 -5.52
CA ALA A 128 -8.58 2.21 -6.80
C ALA A 128 -8.91 3.55 -7.47
N LEU A 129 -10.18 3.98 -7.43
CA LEU A 129 -10.60 5.30 -7.90
C LEU A 129 -9.96 6.42 -7.07
N ALA A 130 -9.86 6.26 -5.75
CA ALA A 130 -9.18 7.22 -4.89
C ALA A 130 -7.68 7.32 -5.24
N ALA A 131 -7.01 6.19 -5.49
CA ALA A 131 -5.62 6.18 -5.94
C ALA A 131 -5.45 6.87 -7.30
N LYS A 132 -6.36 6.60 -8.26
CA LYS A 132 -6.37 7.26 -9.57
C LYS A 132 -6.59 8.78 -9.43
N ALA A 133 -7.57 9.21 -8.63
CA ALA A 133 -7.84 10.62 -8.36
C ALA A 133 -6.66 11.33 -7.67
N ALA A 134 -5.89 10.60 -6.86
CA ALA A 134 -4.64 11.06 -6.28
C ALA A 134 -3.47 11.14 -7.28
N GLY A 135 -3.64 10.65 -8.51
CA GLY A 135 -2.64 10.68 -9.57
C GLY A 135 -1.83 9.39 -9.73
N ALA A 136 -2.29 8.25 -9.19
CA ALA A 136 -1.71 6.96 -9.56
C ALA A 136 -2.01 6.66 -11.04
N GLU A 137 -0.97 6.56 -11.85
CA GLU A 137 -1.09 6.17 -13.26
C GLU A 137 -0.98 4.65 -13.45
N ARG A 138 -0.13 4.00 -12.66
CA ARG A 138 0.13 2.56 -12.75
C ARG A 138 0.23 1.93 -11.37
N LEU A 139 -0.41 0.78 -11.25
CA LEU A 139 -0.44 -0.02 -10.03
C LEU A 139 0.24 -1.37 -10.29
N MET A 140 1.11 -1.77 -9.37
CA MET A 140 1.65 -3.12 -9.29
C MET A 140 1.10 -3.75 -8.01
N LEU A 141 0.19 -4.70 -8.18
CA LEU A 141 -0.58 -5.28 -7.08
C LEU A 141 -0.05 -6.68 -6.75
N THR A 142 0.38 -6.88 -5.50
CA THR A 142 0.80 -8.20 -5.01
C THR A 142 -0.39 -8.93 -4.39
N VAL A 143 -0.62 -10.16 -4.82
CA VAL A 143 -1.72 -11.03 -4.37
C VAL A 143 -1.23 -12.26 -3.60
N SER A 144 0.08 -12.38 -3.34
CA SER A 144 0.69 -13.62 -2.84
C SER A 144 0.20 -14.09 -1.47
N LEU A 145 -0.39 -13.18 -0.68
CA LEU A 145 -1.00 -13.51 0.62
C LEU A 145 -2.49 -13.20 0.66
N ALA A 146 -3.14 -12.93 -0.48
CA ALA A 146 -4.58 -12.77 -0.54
C ALA A 146 -5.28 -14.05 -0.04
N CYS A 147 -6.52 -13.92 0.43
CA CYS A 147 -7.37 -15.04 0.84
C CYS A 147 -7.42 -16.13 -0.23
N ASP A 148 -7.63 -15.71 -1.47
CA ASP A 148 -7.61 -16.54 -2.67
C ASP A 148 -6.98 -15.70 -3.81
N PRO A 149 -5.68 -15.90 -4.12
CA PRO A 149 -4.98 -15.09 -5.12
C PRO A 149 -5.61 -15.15 -6.52
N VAL A 150 -6.18 -16.29 -6.90
CA VAL A 150 -6.81 -16.43 -8.23
C VAL A 150 -8.13 -15.69 -8.23
N ARG A 151 -8.99 -15.96 -7.24
CA ARG A 151 -10.31 -15.31 -7.15
C ARG A 151 -10.20 -13.80 -6.97
N THR A 152 -9.21 -13.33 -6.21
CA THR A 152 -8.91 -11.89 -6.09
C THR A 152 -8.66 -11.23 -7.43
N VAL A 153 -7.85 -11.86 -8.31
CA VAL A 153 -7.56 -11.31 -9.64
C VAL A 153 -8.80 -11.32 -10.53
N GLU A 154 -9.60 -12.39 -10.49
CA GLU A 154 -10.87 -12.47 -11.21
C GLU A 154 -11.85 -11.36 -10.80
N LEU A 155 -12.14 -11.25 -9.50
CA LEU A 155 -13.07 -10.26 -8.97
C LEU A 155 -12.62 -8.83 -9.26
N PHE A 156 -11.31 -8.56 -9.10
CA PHE A 156 -10.76 -7.25 -9.41
C PHE A 156 -10.84 -6.95 -10.91
N GLY A 157 -10.55 -7.94 -11.76
CA GLY A 157 -10.64 -7.84 -13.21
C GLY A 157 -12.07 -7.67 -13.74
N GLU A 158 -13.06 -8.28 -13.10
CA GLU A 158 -14.46 -8.19 -13.49
C GLU A 158 -15.12 -6.91 -13.00
N HIS A 159 -14.85 -6.51 -11.75
CA HIS A 159 -15.63 -5.47 -11.09
C HIS A 159 -14.90 -4.13 -10.97
N VAL A 160 -13.56 -4.12 -10.96
CA VAL A 160 -12.77 -2.90 -10.76
C VAL A 160 -12.18 -2.40 -12.06
N LEU A 161 -11.35 -3.19 -12.74
CA LEU A 161 -10.62 -2.76 -13.94
C LEU A 161 -11.50 -2.12 -15.04
N PRO A 162 -12.72 -2.63 -15.36
CA PRO A 162 -13.54 -2.05 -16.43
C PRO A 162 -14.09 -0.65 -16.09
N LYS A 163 -13.92 -0.18 -14.85
CA LYS A 163 -14.41 1.11 -14.35
C LYS A 163 -13.28 2.09 -14.01
N LEU A 164 -12.02 1.68 -14.16
CA LEU A 164 -10.82 2.52 -13.98
C LEU A 164 -10.43 3.17 -15.29
#